data_AF-A0AAE0RZ82-F1
#
_entry.id   AF-A0AAE0RZ82-F1
#
_cell.length_a   1.000
_cell.length_b   1.000
_cell.length_c   1.000
_cell.angle_alpha   90.00
_cell.angle_beta   90.00
_cell.angle_gamma   90.00
#
_symmetry.space_group_name_H-M   'P 1'
#
loop_
_entity.id
_entity.type
_entity.pdbx_description
1 polymer ?
#
loop_
_entity_poly.entity_id
_entity_poly.type
_entity_poly.pdbx_seq_one_letter_code
_entity_poly.pdbx_strand_id
1 'polypeptide(L)'
;MIETENIEASNQLSKVLVVYNKGDYEKAIHGDSSGLENGIMGLSQIVENYSGTTSADHARLYLGNSYLKLGKIDEAISAFEGISKSSGRFVFAGSLSGLATCYSNLKNYTKAGELYWSAAEHIELDALTPIYLEQASRNYRKAGNGKLSIELLETIKRKFPESEQAKSADFYIDQREITLITSPDNADTTDVYVKFIVGNKKNIIVKLYEKHPETTLELRRCSEEKESVKEFYPKDIEAVNYYSNLRGTLFFKLKNKKESKLDMTRFFFNLSDNRFNDGETTVFGKVVKGLHVIDDLEFRSALHSEVNLINFATNYILKKKGKRLRPILVFLSAGASGGITDATCRGSVLIELLHTATLVHDDVVDQAEVRRNAFTINALWKDRFTVLLGDYMLAKGLLLSVEKQDFKFLQIISESVKQITESEIKQMLASRNLDINEKLYFEIISGKTASLFAASCQMGATSARNGTNEQEQLLTTYGMLLGIAFQIQDDILDFTGNSKTMGKSIGTDIKEKKITLPLIHALNKASPNVKREMLKIIKSDSKRTKDLKYIISFVVENGGIEYATQKGKEYLEKAKRTIHSFETSLYLNELSNLTLTLFNRTG
;
A
#
# COMPACT_ATOMS: atom_id res chain seq x y z
N MET A 1 -37.06 -8.68 -14.44
CA MET A 1 -36.47 -9.85 -15.14
C MET A 1 -34.95 -9.70 -15.17
N ILE A 2 -34.39 -8.77 -15.95
CA ILE A 2 -32.93 -8.53 -16.02
C ILE A 2 -32.28 -8.24 -14.65
N GLU A 3 -32.94 -7.48 -13.77
CA GLU A 3 -32.39 -7.19 -12.44
C GLU A 3 -32.35 -8.44 -11.53
N THR A 4 -33.38 -9.28 -11.61
CA THR A 4 -33.46 -10.57 -10.89
C THR A 4 -32.42 -11.55 -11.42
N GLU A 5 -32.28 -11.66 -12.74
CA GLU A 5 -31.24 -12.48 -13.40
C GLU A 5 -29.84 -12.00 -13.06
N ASN A 6 -29.61 -10.68 -12.98
CA ASN A 6 -28.32 -10.13 -12.60
C ASN A 6 -27.96 -10.43 -11.13
N ILE A 7 -28.94 -10.45 -10.23
CA ILE A 7 -28.72 -10.87 -8.83
C ILE A 7 -28.32 -12.34 -8.77
N GLU A 8 -29.00 -13.20 -9.53
CA GLU A 8 -28.69 -14.62 -9.57
C GLU A 8 -27.32 -14.90 -10.20
N ALA A 9 -27.01 -14.24 -11.33
CA ALA A 9 -25.70 -14.25 -11.97
C ALA A 9 -24.59 -13.80 -11.01
N SER A 10 -24.83 -12.73 -10.23
CA SER A 10 -23.89 -12.23 -9.22
C SER A 10 -23.63 -13.26 -8.11
N ASN A 11 -24.68 -13.96 -7.66
CA ASN A 11 -24.56 -15.02 -6.67
C ASN A 11 -23.73 -16.20 -7.19
N GLN A 12 -23.96 -16.64 -8.44
CA GLN A 12 -23.17 -17.72 -9.06
C GLN A 12 -21.72 -17.28 -9.31
N LEU A 13 -21.52 -16.05 -9.79
CA LEU A 13 -20.19 -15.47 -9.99
C LEU A 13 -19.39 -15.45 -8.68
N SER A 14 -20.04 -15.07 -7.58
CA SER A 14 -19.41 -15.07 -6.25
C SER A 14 -18.95 -16.46 -5.81
N LYS A 15 -19.69 -17.53 -6.16
CA LYS A 15 -19.29 -18.91 -5.85
C LYS A 15 -18.07 -19.34 -6.67
N VAL A 16 -18.10 -19.14 -7.99
CA VAL A 16 -17.00 -19.59 -8.87
C VAL A 16 -15.72 -18.79 -8.66
N LEU A 17 -15.82 -17.53 -8.24
CA LEU A 17 -14.65 -16.70 -7.92
C LEU A 17 -13.85 -17.19 -6.71
N VAL A 18 -14.43 -18.00 -5.82
CA VAL A 18 -13.68 -18.69 -4.75
C VAL A 18 -12.70 -19.69 -5.34
N VAL A 19 -13.15 -20.46 -6.34
CA VAL A 19 -12.33 -21.45 -7.04
C VAL A 19 -11.24 -20.75 -7.86
N TYR A 20 -11.61 -19.71 -8.61
CA TYR A 20 -10.69 -18.85 -9.35
C TYR A 20 -9.56 -18.31 -8.47
N ASN A 21 -9.89 -17.79 -7.28
CA ASN A 21 -8.91 -17.20 -6.37
C ASN A 21 -7.98 -18.21 -5.68
N LYS A 22 -8.40 -19.48 -5.57
CA LYS A 22 -7.53 -20.58 -5.15
C LYS A 22 -6.53 -20.97 -6.23
N GLY A 23 -6.65 -20.42 -7.44
CA GLY A 23 -5.78 -20.70 -8.58
C GLY A 23 -6.23 -21.90 -9.42
N ASP A 24 -7.40 -22.48 -9.13
CA ASP A 24 -7.96 -23.59 -9.89
C ASP A 24 -8.80 -23.05 -11.06
N TYR A 25 -8.10 -22.61 -12.11
CA TYR A 25 -8.72 -21.93 -13.24
C TYR A 25 -9.56 -22.87 -14.12
N GLU A 26 -9.19 -24.15 -14.25
CA GLU A 26 -9.98 -25.12 -15.01
C GLU A 26 -11.33 -25.36 -14.34
N LYS A 27 -11.34 -25.58 -13.02
CA LYS A 27 -12.59 -25.72 -12.27
C LYS A 27 -13.38 -24.41 -12.25
N ALA A 28 -12.74 -23.25 -12.24
CA ALA A 28 -13.43 -21.98 -12.36
C ALA A 28 -14.10 -21.79 -13.74
N ILE A 29 -13.50 -22.30 -14.82
CA ILE A 29 -14.08 -22.21 -16.17
C ILE A 29 -15.31 -23.10 -16.30
N HIS A 30 -15.18 -24.36 -15.88
CA HIS A 30 -16.16 -25.41 -16.16
C HIS A 30 -17.17 -25.63 -15.03
N GLY A 31 -16.86 -25.19 -13.82
CA GLY A 31 -17.68 -25.46 -12.64
C GLY A 31 -17.50 -26.87 -12.10
N ASP A 32 -18.42 -27.27 -11.23
CA ASP A 32 -18.50 -28.62 -10.66
C ASP A 32 -19.96 -29.07 -10.64
N SER A 33 -20.28 -30.10 -11.42
CA SER A 33 -21.65 -30.58 -11.67
C SER A 33 -22.11 -31.69 -10.71
N SER A 34 -21.39 -31.98 -9.62
CA SER A 34 -21.82 -32.97 -8.64
C SER A 34 -23.00 -32.46 -7.80
N GLY A 35 -24.24 -32.78 -8.21
CA GLY A 35 -25.46 -32.60 -7.42
C GLY A 35 -26.00 -31.17 -7.43
N LEU A 36 -27.02 -30.92 -8.25
CA LEU A 36 -27.65 -29.62 -8.57
C LEU A 36 -28.30 -28.85 -7.40
N GLU A 37 -28.06 -29.23 -6.15
CA GLU A 37 -28.39 -28.40 -4.97
C GLU A 37 -27.18 -27.67 -4.38
N ASN A 38 -25.93 -28.12 -4.65
CA ASN A 38 -24.69 -27.53 -4.09
C ASN A 38 -23.55 -27.31 -5.12
N GLY A 39 -23.81 -27.49 -6.42
CA GLY A 39 -22.82 -27.32 -7.49
C GLY A 39 -22.33 -25.88 -7.71
N ILE A 40 -21.12 -25.73 -8.23
CA ILE A 40 -20.55 -24.44 -8.63
C ILE A 40 -20.75 -24.28 -10.13
N MET A 41 -21.54 -23.31 -10.56
CA MET A 41 -21.66 -22.96 -11.98
C MET A 41 -20.34 -22.37 -12.49
N GLY A 42 -19.84 -22.88 -13.62
CA GLY A 42 -18.60 -22.39 -14.23
C GLY A 42 -18.74 -20.97 -14.80
N LEU A 43 -17.63 -20.25 -14.93
CA LEU A 43 -17.60 -18.94 -15.56
C LEU A 43 -18.18 -18.98 -16.99
N SER A 44 -17.92 -20.04 -17.75
CA SER A 44 -18.48 -20.25 -19.10
C SER A 44 -20.02 -20.30 -19.06
N GLN A 45 -20.57 -21.10 -18.16
CA GLN A 45 -22.02 -21.25 -17.97
C GLN A 45 -22.69 -19.95 -17.49
N ILE A 46 -22.03 -19.17 -16.61
CA ILE A 46 -22.57 -17.88 -16.16
C ILE A 46 -22.67 -16.90 -17.34
N VAL A 47 -21.65 -16.86 -18.19
CA VAL A 47 -21.62 -15.99 -19.37
C VAL A 47 -22.72 -16.35 -20.37
N GLU A 48 -22.99 -17.64 -20.54
CA GLU A 48 -24.03 -18.16 -21.44
C GLU A 48 -25.44 -17.93 -20.88
N ASN A 49 -25.69 -18.35 -19.62
CA ASN A 49 -27.02 -18.36 -19.02
C ASN A 49 -27.54 -16.97 -18.66
N TYR A 50 -26.65 -16.01 -18.38
CA TYR A 50 -27.02 -14.67 -17.91
C TYR A 50 -26.55 -13.57 -18.87
N SER A 51 -26.43 -13.90 -20.15
CA SER A 51 -25.98 -12.96 -21.19
C SER A 51 -26.79 -11.64 -21.17
N GLY A 52 -26.10 -10.51 -21.32
CA GLY A 52 -26.70 -9.18 -21.24
C GLY A 52 -26.81 -8.57 -19.84
N THR A 53 -26.48 -9.32 -18.78
CA THR A 53 -26.35 -8.78 -17.42
C THR A 53 -24.95 -8.24 -17.14
N THR A 54 -24.83 -7.26 -16.23
CA THR A 54 -23.51 -6.73 -15.83
C THR A 54 -22.65 -7.80 -15.16
N SER A 55 -23.25 -8.72 -14.40
CA SER A 55 -22.54 -9.83 -13.77
C SER A 55 -21.98 -10.83 -14.79
N ALA A 56 -22.69 -11.09 -15.89
CA ALA A 56 -22.16 -11.91 -16.98
C ALA A 56 -20.95 -11.24 -17.66
N ASP A 57 -20.94 -9.92 -17.81
CA ASP A 57 -19.76 -9.21 -18.34
C ASP A 57 -18.55 -9.30 -17.39
N HIS A 58 -18.78 -9.25 -16.07
CA HIS A 58 -17.71 -9.52 -15.09
C HIS A 58 -17.24 -10.97 -15.18
N ALA A 59 -18.16 -11.93 -15.27
CA ALA A 59 -17.83 -13.34 -15.44
C ALA A 59 -16.99 -13.57 -16.70
N ARG A 60 -17.32 -12.89 -17.80
CA ARG A 60 -16.57 -12.93 -19.06
C ARG A 60 -15.16 -12.39 -18.91
N LEU A 61 -14.96 -11.32 -18.13
CA LEU A 61 -13.63 -10.79 -17.82
C LEU A 61 -12.79 -11.81 -17.03
N TYR A 62 -13.38 -12.44 -16.01
CA TYR A 62 -12.70 -13.49 -15.25
C TYR A 62 -12.43 -14.75 -16.08
N LEU A 63 -13.34 -15.11 -16.99
CA LEU A 63 -13.17 -16.21 -17.92
C LEU A 63 -11.95 -16.00 -18.83
N GLY A 64 -11.83 -14.81 -19.43
CA GLY A 64 -10.65 -14.45 -20.23
C GLY A 64 -9.35 -14.48 -19.40
N ASN A 65 -9.40 -13.99 -18.16
CA ASN A 65 -8.24 -14.06 -17.26
C ASN A 65 -7.87 -15.51 -16.89
N SER A 66 -8.85 -16.39 -16.66
CA SER A 66 -8.62 -17.82 -16.41
C SER A 66 -7.91 -18.49 -17.58
N TYR A 67 -8.40 -18.27 -18.81
CA TYR A 67 -7.77 -18.80 -20.01
C TYR A 67 -6.33 -18.29 -20.18
N LEU A 68 -6.10 -16.99 -19.94
CA LEU A 68 -4.76 -16.42 -19.98
C LEU A 68 -3.82 -17.08 -18.96
N LYS A 69 -4.31 -17.38 -17.74
CA LYS A 69 -3.51 -18.06 -16.69
C LYS A 69 -3.19 -19.52 -17.03
N LEU A 70 -4.04 -20.18 -17.81
CA LEU A 70 -3.82 -21.53 -18.32
C LEU A 70 -3.00 -21.56 -19.62
N GLY A 71 -2.62 -20.41 -20.17
CA GLY A 71 -1.91 -20.32 -21.45
C GLY A 71 -2.80 -20.56 -22.67
N LYS A 72 -4.12 -20.60 -22.50
CA LYS A 72 -5.14 -20.74 -23.55
C LYS A 72 -5.41 -19.36 -24.18
N ILE A 73 -4.48 -18.88 -25.01
CA ILE A 73 -4.47 -17.48 -25.48
C ILE A 73 -5.64 -17.16 -26.42
N ASP A 74 -6.00 -18.06 -27.34
CA ASP A 74 -7.06 -17.81 -28.32
C ASP A 74 -8.44 -17.73 -27.64
N GLU A 75 -8.69 -18.59 -26.66
CA GLU A 75 -9.89 -18.58 -25.85
C GLU A 75 -9.97 -17.33 -24.96
N ALA A 76 -8.83 -16.86 -24.44
CA ALA A 76 -8.75 -15.62 -23.69
C ALA A 76 -9.12 -14.41 -24.57
N ILE A 77 -8.61 -14.35 -25.81
CA ILE A 77 -8.94 -13.30 -26.78
C ILE A 77 -10.45 -13.32 -27.05
N SER A 78 -11.02 -14.47 -27.39
CA SER A 78 -12.45 -14.61 -27.69
C SER A 78 -13.33 -14.16 -26.51
N ALA A 79 -12.94 -14.49 -25.28
CA ALA A 79 -13.65 -14.05 -24.09
C ALA A 79 -13.61 -12.52 -23.94
N PHE A 80 -12.43 -11.89 -24.06
CA PHE A 80 -12.30 -10.45 -23.88
C PHE A 80 -12.97 -9.64 -25.01
N GLU A 81 -12.94 -10.10 -26.27
CA GLU A 81 -13.62 -9.44 -27.39
C GLU A 81 -15.14 -9.39 -27.24
N GLY A 82 -15.71 -10.31 -26.46
CA GLY A 82 -17.14 -10.29 -26.14
C GLY A 82 -17.56 -9.24 -25.12
N ILE A 83 -16.62 -8.42 -24.60
CA ILE A 83 -16.91 -7.32 -23.65
C ILE A 83 -16.94 -6.00 -24.42
N SER A 84 -17.99 -5.21 -24.21
CA SER A 84 -18.18 -3.93 -24.92
C SER A 84 -18.11 -2.72 -23.99
N LYS A 85 -18.12 -1.51 -24.56
CA LYS A 85 -18.11 -0.26 -23.78
C LYS A 85 -19.32 -0.13 -22.84
N SER A 86 -20.45 -0.77 -23.15
CA SER A 86 -21.65 -0.72 -22.31
C SER A 86 -21.55 -1.54 -21.03
N SER A 87 -20.56 -2.43 -20.93
CA SER A 87 -20.28 -3.27 -19.74
C SER A 87 -19.74 -2.47 -18.53
N GLY A 88 -19.61 -1.15 -18.68
CA GLY A 88 -19.06 -0.25 -17.68
C GLY A 88 -17.57 -0.01 -17.87
N ARG A 89 -17.13 1.22 -17.54
CA ARG A 89 -15.76 1.71 -17.79
C ARG A 89 -14.66 0.76 -17.29
N PHE A 90 -14.88 0.11 -16.15
CA PHE A 90 -13.90 -0.76 -15.50
C PHE A 90 -13.76 -2.12 -16.19
N VAL A 91 -14.89 -2.78 -16.47
CA VAL A 91 -14.90 -4.09 -17.14
C VAL A 91 -14.34 -3.95 -18.55
N PHE A 92 -14.73 -2.88 -19.25
CA PHE A 92 -14.23 -2.61 -20.58
C PHE A 92 -12.71 -2.32 -20.60
N ALA A 93 -12.21 -1.42 -19.75
CA ALA A 93 -10.77 -1.16 -19.66
C ALA A 93 -9.97 -2.41 -19.24
N GLY A 94 -10.55 -3.23 -18.34
CA GLY A 94 -9.98 -4.52 -17.96
C GLY A 94 -9.88 -5.49 -19.14
N SER A 95 -10.89 -5.56 -20.00
CA SER A 95 -10.89 -6.41 -21.19
C SER A 95 -9.83 -5.98 -22.21
N LEU A 96 -9.66 -4.66 -22.43
CA LEU A 96 -8.61 -4.11 -23.29
C LEU A 96 -7.20 -4.46 -22.77
N SER A 97 -6.98 -4.35 -21.46
CA SER A 97 -5.74 -4.76 -20.79
C SER A 97 -5.50 -6.28 -20.91
N GLY A 98 -6.55 -7.08 -20.80
CA GLY A 98 -6.52 -8.54 -21.03
C GLY A 98 -6.10 -8.90 -22.45
N LEU A 99 -6.74 -8.29 -23.47
CA LEU A 99 -6.36 -8.42 -24.87
C LEU A 99 -4.92 -7.98 -25.11
N ALA A 100 -4.51 -6.85 -24.54
CA ALA A 100 -3.14 -6.36 -24.64
C ALA A 100 -2.13 -7.38 -24.14
N THR A 101 -2.44 -8.06 -23.02
CA THR A 101 -1.61 -9.13 -22.45
C THR A 101 -1.53 -10.33 -23.40
N CYS A 102 -2.65 -10.74 -24.00
CA CYS A 102 -2.69 -11.82 -25.00
C CYS A 102 -1.77 -11.52 -26.19
N TYR A 103 -1.92 -10.33 -26.80
CA TYR A 103 -1.08 -9.92 -27.93
C TYR A 103 0.40 -9.74 -27.55
N SER A 104 0.70 -9.33 -26.31
CA SER A 104 2.08 -9.28 -25.81
C SER A 104 2.71 -10.68 -25.73
N ASN A 105 1.95 -11.69 -25.27
CA ASN A 105 2.39 -13.09 -25.25
C ASN A 105 2.63 -13.65 -26.66
N LEU A 106 1.79 -13.24 -27.63
CA LEU A 106 1.98 -13.54 -29.06
C LEU A 106 3.11 -12.74 -29.72
N LYS A 107 3.85 -11.92 -28.95
CA LYS A 107 4.92 -11.01 -29.41
C LYS A 107 4.44 -9.96 -30.43
N ASN A 108 3.14 -9.74 -30.55
CA ASN A 108 2.58 -8.61 -31.29
C ASN A 108 2.57 -7.36 -30.39
N TYR A 109 3.77 -6.86 -30.12
CA TYR A 109 3.98 -5.78 -29.15
C TYR A 109 3.36 -4.46 -29.58
N THR A 110 3.26 -4.17 -30.89
CA THR A 110 2.58 -2.98 -31.38
C THR A 110 1.10 -3.00 -31.00
N LYS A 111 0.40 -4.11 -31.29
CA LYS A 111 -1.03 -4.25 -30.95
C LYS A 111 -1.26 -4.23 -29.43
N ALA A 112 -0.39 -4.89 -28.67
CA ALA A 112 -0.43 -4.84 -27.21
C ALA A 112 -0.28 -3.40 -26.68
N GLY A 113 0.65 -2.62 -27.25
CA GLY A 113 0.85 -1.21 -26.91
C GLY A 113 -0.39 -0.36 -27.15
N GLU A 114 -1.03 -0.51 -28.32
CA GLU A 114 -2.28 0.18 -28.68
C GLU A 114 -3.42 -0.12 -27.70
N LEU A 115 -3.61 -1.39 -27.35
CA LEU A 115 -4.70 -1.82 -26.47
C LEU A 115 -4.52 -1.33 -25.03
N TYR A 116 -3.30 -1.38 -24.49
CA TYR A 116 -3.01 -0.78 -23.18
C TYR A 116 -3.24 0.73 -23.18
N TRP A 117 -2.82 1.43 -24.24
CA TRP A 117 -3.10 2.86 -24.35
C TRP A 117 -4.61 3.12 -24.42
N SER A 118 -5.36 2.39 -25.25
CA SER A 118 -6.82 2.51 -25.30
C SER A 118 -7.48 2.22 -23.94
N ALA A 119 -6.96 1.28 -23.15
CA ALA A 119 -7.45 1.03 -21.79
C ALA A 119 -7.20 2.24 -20.87
N ALA A 120 -6.05 2.89 -21.00
CA ALA A 120 -5.70 4.11 -20.27
C ALA A 120 -6.65 5.28 -20.59
N GLU A 121 -6.99 5.46 -21.87
CA GLU A 121 -7.92 6.51 -22.32
C GLU A 121 -9.36 6.27 -21.87
N HIS A 122 -9.79 5.02 -21.68
CA HIS A 122 -11.18 4.74 -21.28
C HIS A 122 -11.42 4.82 -19.77
N ILE A 123 -10.40 4.59 -18.94
CA ILE A 123 -10.59 4.56 -17.48
C ILE A 123 -10.45 5.95 -16.84
N GLU A 124 -9.63 6.83 -17.42
CA GLU A 124 -9.29 8.19 -16.94
C GLU A 124 -9.22 8.32 -15.41
N LEU A 125 -8.60 7.33 -14.76
CA LEU A 125 -8.47 7.27 -13.32
C LEU A 125 -7.00 7.41 -12.95
N ASP A 126 -6.66 8.45 -12.20
CA ASP A 126 -5.27 8.79 -11.82
C ASP A 126 -4.47 7.61 -11.25
N ALA A 127 -5.15 6.64 -10.61
CA ALA A 127 -4.54 5.45 -10.04
C ALA A 127 -4.19 4.35 -11.07
N LEU A 128 -4.91 4.26 -12.20
CA LEU A 128 -4.79 3.16 -13.16
C LEU A 128 -4.23 3.58 -14.51
N THR A 129 -4.55 4.79 -14.97
CA THR A 129 -4.05 5.34 -16.23
C THR A 129 -2.52 5.24 -16.34
N PRO A 130 -1.72 5.58 -15.30
CA PRO A 130 -0.27 5.46 -15.38
C PRO A 130 0.22 4.01 -15.57
N ILE A 131 -0.44 3.04 -14.94
CA ILE A 131 -0.10 1.61 -15.04
C ILE A 131 -0.27 1.15 -16.49
N TYR A 132 -1.41 1.47 -17.11
CA TYR A 132 -1.66 1.11 -18.50
C TYR A 132 -0.72 1.81 -19.48
N LEU A 133 -0.43 3.10 -19.27
CA LEU A 133 0.55 3.82 -20.09
C LEU A 133 1.97 3.25 -19.95
N GLU A 134 2.37 2.80 -18.76
CA GLU A 134 3.67 2.13 -18.54
C GLU A 134 3.72 0.79 -19.29
N GLN A 135 2.67 -0.02 -19.22
CA GLN A 135 2.59 -1.28 -19.97
C GLN A 135 2.59 -1.05 -21.48
N ALA A 136 1.89 -0.01 -21.96
CA ALA A 136 1.96 0.42 -23.35
C ALA A 136 3.39 0.79 -23.75
N SER A 137 4.08 1.61 -22.93
CA SER A 137 5.47 2.01 -23.17
C SER A 137 6.42 0.82 -23.26
N ARG A 138 6.31 -0.16 -22.35
CA ARG A 138 7.13 -1.38 -22.36
C ARG A 138 6.91 -2.20 -23.64
N ASN A 139 5.67 -2.31 -24.11
CA ASN A 139 5.36 -3.02 -25.35
C ASN A 139 5.89 -2.26 -26.58
N TYR A 140 5.68 -0.94 -26.69
CA TYR A 140 6.26 -0.16 -27.78
C TYR A 140 7.78 -0.22 -27.83
N ARG A 141 8.45 -0.25 -26.66
CA ARG A 141 9.90 -0.48 -26.60
C ARG A 141 10.29 -1.83 -27.17
N LYS A 142 9.60 -2.92 -26.79
CA LYS A 142 9.83 -4.26 -27.36
C LYS A 142 9.53 -4.34 -28.86
N ALA A 143 8.61 -3.50 -29.36
CA ALA A 143 8.31 -3.35 -30.78
C ALA A 143 9.37 -2.54 -31.56
N GLY A 144 10.44 -2.05 -30.90
CA GLY A 144 11.44 -1.17 -31.51
C GLY A 144 11.02 0.30 -31.60
N ASN A 145 9.83 0.67 -31.09
CA ASN A 145 9.34 2.04 -31.08
C ASN A 145 9.74 2.77 -29.78
N GLY A 146 11.05 3.02 -29.65
CA GLY A 146 11.62 3.71 -28.48
C GLY A 146 11.11 5.14 -28.30
N LYS A 147 10.82 5.84 -29.41
CA LYS A 147 10.30 7.21 -29.38
C LYS A 147 8.94 7.29 -28.69
N LEU A 148 8.00 6.44 -29.11
CA LEU A 148 6.66 6.40 -28.51
C LEU A 148 6.70 5.88 -27.07
N SER A 149 7.59 4.94 -26.76
CA SER A 149 7.85 4.50 -25.38
C SER A 149 8.24 5.67 -24.48
N ILE A 150 9.17 6.53 -24.92
CA ILE A 150 9.60 7.71 -24.16
C ILE A 150 8.47 8.73 -24.05
N GLU A 151 7.74 9.02 -25.13
CA GLU A 151 6.63 9.96 -25.12
C GLU A 151 5.53 9.57 -24.11
N LEU A 152 5.23 8.28 -24.00
CA LEU A 152 4.29 7.77 -23.00
C LEU A 152 4.83 7.94 -21.58
N LEU A 153 6.11 7.66 -21.35
CA LEU A 153 6.76 7.86 -20.04
C LEU A 153 6.81 9.35 -19.64
N GLU A 154 7.10 10.24 -20.59
CA GLU A 154 7.04 11.69 -20.39
C GLU A 154 5.60 12.16 -20.15
N THR A 155 4.61 11.57 -20.83
CA THR A 155 3.19 11.83 -20.58
C THR A 155 2.80 11.41 -19.17
N ILE A 156 3.26 10.24 -18.71
CA ILE A 156 3.07 9.79 -17.33
C ILE A 156 3.69 10.81 -16.37
N LYS A 157 4.93 11.25 -16.60
CA LYS A 157 5.59 12.26 -15.75
C LYS A 157 4.85 13.60 -15.74
N ARG A 158 4.31 14.04 -16.86
CA ARG A 158 3.65 15.35 -17.00
C ARG A 158 2.23 15.35 -16.45
N LYS A 159 1.43 14.34 -16.79
CA LYS A 159 0.01 14.26 -16.41
C LYS A 159 -0.22 13.58 -15.07
N PHE A 160 0.65 12.64 -14.69
CA PHE A 160 0.55 11.86 -13.47
C PHE A 160 1.87 11.90 -12.67
N PRO A 161 2.43 13.09 -12.38
CA PRO A 161 3.75 13.26 -11.76
C PRO A 161 3.91 12.52 -10.40
N GLU A 162 2.79 12.21 -9.77
CA GLU A 162 2.70 11.59 -8.44
C GLU A 162 2.60 10.05 -8.48
N SER A 163 2.42 9.45 -9.66
CA SER A 163 2.29 8.00 -9.83
C SER A 163 3.63 7.24 -9.63
N GLU A 164 3.58 5.98 -9.20
CA GLU A 164 4.77 5.10 -9.15
C GLU A 164 5.46 4.98 -10.52
N GLN A 165 4.66 5.04 -11.58
CA GLN A 165 5.11 4.99 -12.97
C GLN A 165 5.88 6.26 -13.35
N ALA A 166 5.47 7.45 -12.89
CA ALA A 166 6.24 8.68 -13.13
C ALA A 166 7.59 8.66 -12.43
N LYS A 167 7.68 8.08 -11.23
CA LYS A 167 8.94 7.96 -10.47
C LYS A 167 9.91 6.98 -11.11
N SER A 168 9.39 5.86 -11.61
CA SER A 168 10.19 4.86 -12.33
C SER A 168 10.41 5.23 -13.80
N ALA A 169 9.67 6.20 -14.35
CA ALA A 169 9.83 6.66 -15.72
C ALA A 169 11.23 7.21 -15.97
N ASP A 170 11.83 7.95 -15.03
CA ASP A 170 13.22 8.39 -15.13
C ASP A 170 14.17 7.21 -15.30
N PHE A 171 14.00 6.14 -14.54
CA PHE A 171 14.79 4.92 -14.73
C PHE A 171 14.63 4.32 -16.14
N TYR A 172 13.40 4.22 -16.66
CA TYR A 172 13.18 3.68 -18.01
C TYR A 172 13.67 4.61 -19.12
N ILE A 173 13.60 5.92 -18.93
CA ILE A 173 14.15 6.94 -19.83
C ILE A 173 15.68 6.93 -19.77
N ASP A 174 16.26 6.73 -18.58
CA ASP A 174 17.68 6.76 -18.25
C ASP A 174 18.40 5.40 -18.43
N GLN A 175 17.71 4.34 -18.86
CA GLN A 175 18.31 3.04 -19.25
C GLN A 175 19.19 3.18 -20.53
N ARG A 176 20.19 4.06 -20.46
CA ARG A 176 21.38 4.06 -21.31
C ARG A 176 22.38 3.06 -20.74
N GLU A 177 23.14 2.48 -21.66
CA GLU A 177 24.04 1.32 -21.53
C GLU A 177 24.74 1.14 -20.17
N ILE A 178 24.57 -0.06 -19.59
CA ILE A 178 25.42 -0.57 -18.51
C ILE A 178 26.53 -1.39 -19.16
N THR A 179 27.79 -0.98 -18.97
CA THR A 179 28.95 -1.66 -19.54
C THR A 179 29.87 -2.14 -18.41
N LEU A 180 30.30 -3.40 -18.47
CA LEU A 180 31.33 -3.94 -17.59
C LEU A 180 32.70 -3.40 -18.01
N ILE A 181 33.51 -2.99 -17.04
CA ILE A 181 34.86 -2.45 -17.25
C ILE A 181 35.85 -3.09 -16.26
N THR A 182 37.14 -3.11 -16.59
CA THR A 182 38.22 -3.55 -15.69
C THR A 182 39.21 -2.41 -15.42
N SER A 183 40.03 -2.53 -14.38
CA SER A 183 41.07 -1.53 -14.07
C SER A 183 42.08 -1.41 -15.22
N PRO A 184 42.50 -0.21 -15.62
CA PRO A 184 43.49 -0.02 -16.68
C PRO A 184 44.92 -0.39 -16.26
N ASP A 185 45.21 -0.48 -14.95
CA ASP A 185 46.60 -0.43 -14.45
C ASP A 185 47.16 -1.76 -13.89
N ASN A 186 46.43 -2.88 -13.92
CA ASN A 186 47.00 -4.19 -13.55
C ASN A 186 46.24 -5.35 -14.19
N ALA A 187 46.91 -6.12 -15.05
CA ALA A 187 46.35 -7.28 -15.73
C ALA A 187 46.19 -8.52 -14.81
N ASP A 188 46.68 -8.45 -13.58
CA ASP A 188 46.77 -9.59 -12.65
C ASP A 188 45.76 -9.52 -11.48
N THR A 189 44.84 -8.55 -11.44
CA THR A 189 43.79 -8.54 -10.41
C THR A 189 42.44 -8.99 -10.96
N THR A 190 41.77 -9.91 -10.26
CA THR A 190 40.40 -10.42 -10.50
C THR A 190 39.29 -9.37 -10.25
N ASP A 191 39.65 -8.09 -10.26
CA ASP A 191 38.77 -6.99 -9.88
C ASP A 191 37.77 -6.67 -11.00
N VAL A 192 36.48 -6.91 -10.74
CA VAL A 192 35.39 -6.55 -11.66
C VAL A 192 34.86 -5.16 -11.29
N TYR A 193 34.76 -4.27 -12.29
CA TYR A 193 34.19 -2.94 -12.11
C TYR A 193 32.90 -2.77 -12.94
N VAL A 194 31.92 -2.09 -12.36
CA VAL A 194 30.65 -1.77 -13.04
C VAL A 194 30.60 -0.27 -13.30
N LYS A 195 30.41 0.12 -14.57
CA LYS A 195 30.17 1.51 -14.98
C LYS A 195 28.68 1.77 -15.10
N PHE A 196 28.19 2.75 -14.36
CA PHE A 196 26.85 3.29 -14.52
C PHE A 196 26.94 4.64 -15.25
N ILE A 197 26.20 4.79 -16.35
CA ILE A 197 26.01 6.08 -17.03
C ILE A 197 24.71 6.67 -16.49
N VAL A 198 24.80 7.71 -15.67
CA VAL A 198 23.63 8.40 -15.09
C VAL A 198 23.43 9.72 -15.82
N GLY A 199 22.35 9.80 -16.61
CA GLY A 199 22.00 10.96 -17.43
C GLY A 199 23.03 11.25 -18.53
N ASN A 200 23.22 12.54 -18.85
CA ASN A 200 24.12 12.98 -19.93
C ASN A 200 25.59 13.20 -19.50
N LYS A 201 25.97 13.07 -18.21
CA LYS A 201 27.27 13.58 -17.74
C LYS A 201 28.01 12.84 -16.61
N LYS A 202 27.47 11.80 -15.96
CA LYS A 202 28.17 11.18 -14.81
C LYS A 202 28.38 9.67 -14.99
N ASN A 203 29.65 9.27 -14.99
CA ASN A 203 30.09 7.89 -14.91
C ASN A 203 30.31 7.53 -13.43
N ILE A 204 29.59 6.55 -12.90
CA ILE A 204 29.88 6.00 -11.57
C ILE A 204 30.58 4.66 -11.79
N ILE A 205 31.80 4.51 -11.28
CA ILE A 205 32.58 3.28 -11.36
C ILE A 205 32.62 2.66 -9.97
N VAL A 206 32.20 1.40 -9.88
CA VAL A 206 32.12 0.67 -8.61
C VAL A 206 32.99 -0.58 -8.68
N LYS A 207 33.85 -0.80 -7.69
CA LYS A 207 34.71 -2.00 -7.56
C LYS A 207 34.00 -3.07 -6.73
N LEU A 208 33.92 -4.29 -7.26
CA LEU A 208 33.42 -5.47 -6.55
C LEU A 208 34.56 -6.12 -5.75
N TYR A 209 34.38 -6.33 -4.44
CA TYR A 209 35.32 -7.09 -3.62
C TYR A 209 34.71 -8.45 -3.28
N GLU A 210 35.49 -9.50 -3.43
CA GLU A 210 35.12 -10.84 -2.99
C GLU A 210 35.33 -10.97 -1.48
N LYS A 211 34.26 -11.20 -0.72
CA LYS A 211 34.34 -11.35 0.74
C LYS A 211 34.46 -12.82 1.17
N HIS A 212 33.86 -13.73 0.40
CA HIS A 212 34.03 -15.18 0.53
C HIS A 212 33.88 -15.84 -0.85
N PRO A 213 34.67 -16.89 -1.15
CA PRO A 213 34.76 -17.49 -2.49
C PRO A 213 33.48 -18.17 -2.99
N GLU A 214 32.42 -18.27 -2.18
CA GLU A 214 31.17 -18.93 -2.63
C GLU A 214 29.86 -18.16 -2.45
N THR A 215 29.77 -16.99 -1.79
CA THR A 215 28.42 -16.39 -1.60
C THR A 215 28.27 -14.88 -1.38
N THR A 216 29.33 -14.06 -1.28
CA THR A 216 29.10 -12.64 -0.95
C THR A 216 30.18 -11.70 -1.46
N LEU A 217 29.75 -10.68 -2.23
CA LEU A 217 30.58 -9.57 -2.69
C LEU A 217 30.26 -8.31 -1.87
N GLU A 218 31.28 -7.57 -1.44
CA GLU A 218 31.15 -6.28 -0.74
C GLU A 218 31.58 -5.14 -1.67
N LEU A 219 30.90 -3.98 -1.59
CA LEU A 219 31.22 -2.80 -2.40
C LEU A 219 31.97 -1.76 -1.57
N ARG A 220 33.06 -1.22 -2.13
CA ARG A 220 33.65 0.05 -1.65
C ARG A 220 33.71 1.05 -2.78
N ARG A 221 33.29 2.28 -2.50
CA ARG A 221 33.38 3.41 -3.44
C ARG A 221 34.86 3.67 -3.73
N CYS A 222 35.27 3.62 -5.00
CA CYS A 222 36.57 4.13 -5.39
C CYS A 222 36.53 5.66 -5.26
N SER A 223 37.46 6.21 -4.48
CA SER A 223 37.49 7.62 -4.09
C SER A 223 38.03 8.57 -5.18
N GLU A 224 38.32 8.10 -6.39
CA GLU A 224 38.92 8.91 -7.44
C GLU A 224 38.17 8.77 -8.77
N GLU A 225 37.69 9.89 -9.31
CA GLU A 225 37.29 10.02 -10.70
C GLU A 225 38.54 9.85 -11.58
N LYS A 226 38.88 8.61 -11.96
CA LYS A 226 39.91 8.38 -12.99
C LYS A 226 39.28 8.60 -14.37
N GLU A 227 39.74 9.67 -15.03
CA GLU A 227 39.24 10.22 -16.30
C GLU A 227 39.49 9.37 -17.55
N SER A 228 39.98 8.13 -17.44
CA SER A 228 40.12 7.25 -18.60
C SER A 228 39.95 5.78 -18.23
N VAL A 229 38.77 5.25 -18.54
CA VAL A 229 38.53 3.80 -18.52
C VAL A 229 38.45 3.32 -19.96
N LYS A 230 39.38 2.45 -20.36
CA LYS A 230 39.26 1.67 -21.60
C LYS A 230 38.38 0.45 -21.32
N GLU A 231 37.42 0.19 -22.21
CA GLU A 231 36.59 -1.01 -22.14
C GLU A 231 37.46 -2.25 -22.37
N PHE A 232 37.48 -3.16 -21.40
CA PHE A 232 38.13 -4.46 -21.52
C PHE A 232 37.17 -5.52 -21.01
N TYR A 233 36.96 -6.56 -21.82
CA TYR A 233 36.08 -7.67 -21.48
C TYR A 233 36.91 -8.77 -20.80
N PRO A 234 36.59 -9.18 -19.55
CA PRO A 234 37.28 -10.31 -18.94
C PRO A 234 37.04 -11.57 -19.78
N LYS A 235 38.11 -12.32 -20.06
CA LYS A 235 38.05 -13.52 -20.91
C LYS A 235 37.14 -14.62 -20.34
N ASP A 236 36.89 -14.61 -19.03
CA ASP A 236 36.31 -15.74 -18.30
C ASP A 236 34.96 -15.44 -17.59
N ILE A 237 34.42 -14.22 -17.66
CA ILE A 237 33.13 -13.87 -16.99
C ILE A 237 32.23 -13.09 -17.96
N GLU A 238 30.95 -13.47 -18.04
CA GLU A 238 29.94 -12.79 -18.85
C GLU A 238 28.73 -12.39 -17.99
N ALA A 239 28.23 -11.16 -18.17
CA ALA A 239 26.92 -10.78 -17.64
C ALA A 239 25.83 -11.37 -18.54
N VAL A 240 25.00 -12.25 -17.97
CA VAL A 240 23.96 -12.96 -18.72
C VAL A 240 22.63 -12.22 -18.66
N ASN A 241 22.35 -11.49 -17.58
CA ASN A 241 21.12 -10.69 -17.44
C ASN A 241 21.19 -9.75 -16.21
N TYR A 242 20.37 -8.70 -16.20
CA TYR A 242 20.09 -7.91 -15.01
C TYR A 242 18.61 -7.55 -14.86
N TYR A 243 18.15 -7.38 -13.63
CA TYR A 243 16.79 -6.89 -13.33
C TYR A 243 16.79 -6.01 -12.08
N SER A 244 15.83 -5.08 -12.00
CA SER A 244 15.67 -4.16 -10.86
C SER A 244 14.29 -4.32 -10.23
N ASN A 245 14.17 -4.18 -8.91
CA ASN A 245 12.87 -4.13 -8.23
C ASN A 245 12.44 -2.69 -7.91
N LEU A 246 11.17 -2.49 -7.52
CA LEU A 246 10.58 -1.19 -7.16
C LEU A 246 11.30 -0.43 -6.02
N ARG A 247 12.27 -1.05 -5.33
CA ARG A 247 13.10 -0.44 -4.29
C ARG A 247 14.53 -0.09 -4.76
N GLY A 248 14.80 -0.11 -6.07
CA GLY A 248 16.12 0.21 -6.63
C GLY A 248 17.17 -0.90 -6.48
N THR A 249 16.79 -2.09 -6.04
CA THR A 249 17.71 -3.23 -5.91
C THR A 249 18.05 -3.77 -7.30
N LEU A 250 19.32 -3.68 -7.72
CA LEU A 250 19.82 -4.27 -8.95
C LEU A 250 20.28 -5.72 -8.70
N PHE A 251 19.86 -6.61 -9.57
CA PHE A 251 20.25 -8.02 -9.57
C PHE A 251 21.07 -8.28 -10.83
N PHE A 252 22.25 -8.87 -10.66
CA PHE A 252 23.09 -9.29 -11.78
C PHE A 252 23.20 -10.80 -11.77
N LYS A 253 23.08 -11.38 -12.97
CA LYS A 253 23.32 -12.80 -13.22
C LYS A 253 24.65 -12.91 -13.95
N LEU A 254 25.68 -13.37 -13.26
CA LEU A 254 27.02 -13.53 -13.82
C LEU A 254 27.26 -15.01 -14.12
N LYS A 255 27.92 -15.30 -15.24
CA LYS A 255 28.31 -16.66 -15.61
C LYS A 255 29.81 -16.72 -15.79
N ASN A 256 30.45 -17.62 -15.04
CA ASN A 256 31.84 -17.96 -15.24
C ASN A 256 31.95 -18.89 -16.45
N LYS A 257 32.67 -18.46 -17.48
CA LYS A 257 32.84 -19.21 -18.75
C LYS A 257 33.65 -20.50 -18.57
N LYS A 258 34.49 -20.59 -17.54
CA LYS A 258 35.34 -21.78 -17.27
C LYS A 258 34.64 -22.83 -16.43
N GLU A 259 33.87 -22.44 -15.42
CA GLU A 259 33.27 -23.38 -14.46
C GLU A 259 31.82 -23.74 -14.76
N SER A 260 31.18 -23.11 -15.76
CA SER A 260 29.74 -23.24 -16.05
C SER A 260 28.80 -22.99 -14.85
N LYS A 261 29.34 -22.50 -13.73
CA LYS A 261 28.58 -22.04 -12.57
C LYS A 261 27.97 -20.67 -12.86
N LEU A 262 26.77 -20.51 -12.32
CA LEU A 262 25.89 -19.39 -12.61
C LEU A 262 25.54 -18.75 -11.27
N ASP A 263 26.15 -17.59 -11.01
CA ASP A 263 26.04 -16.92 -9.73
C ASP A 263 25.01 -15.79 -9.78
N MET A 264 24.14 -15.81 -8.77
CA MET A 264 23.09 -14.84 -8.57
C MET A 264 23.52 -13.92 -7.43
N THR A 265 23.91 -12.69 -7.76
CA THR A 265 24.32 -11.71 -6.75
C THR A 265 23.26 -10.63 -6.59
N ARG A 266 22.88 -10.37 -5.33
CA ARG A 266 21.85 -9.39 -4.95
C ARG A 266 22.49 -8.12 -4.42
N PHE A 267 22.13 -6.96 -4.98
CA PHE A 267 22.65 -5.67 -4.54
C PHE A 267 21.53 -4.71 -4.13
N PHE A 268 21.57 -4.22 -2.90
CA PHE A 268 20.68 -3.16 -2.44
C PHE A 268 21.34 -1.81 -2.67
N PHE A 269 20.87 -1.08 -3.68
CA PHE A 269 21.29 0.30 -3.92
C PHE A 269 20.05 1.19 -3.88
N ASN A 270 19.96 2.09 -2.90
CA ASN A 270 18.90 3.09 -2.92
C ASN A 270 19.37 4.28 -3.78
N LEU A 271 18.95 4.30 -5.05
CA LEU A 271 19.33 5.31 -6.04
C LEU A 271 19.01 6.76 -5.58
N SER A 272 18.06 6.93 -4.65
CA SER A 272 17.73 8.25 -4.12
C SER A 272 18.62 8.73 -2.97
N ASP A 273 19.39 7.85 -2.31
CA ASP A 273 19.97 8.21 -1.00
C ASP A 273 21.36 7.61 -0.65
N ASN A 274 22.06 6.97 -1.59
CA ASN A 274 23.49 6.62 -1.48
C ASN A 274 23.94 5.92 -0.16
N ARG A 275 23.09 5.14 0.53
CA ARG A 275 23.43 4.40 1.78
C ARG A 275 22.90 2.95 1.83
N PHE A 276 23.58 2.09 2.61
CA PHE A 276 23.29 0.65 2.83
C PHE A 276 22.69 0.39 4.24
N ASN A 277 21.86 -0.66 4.46
CA ASN A 277 21.35 -1.04 5.81
C ASN A 277 21.06 -2.56 5.99
N ASP A 278 21.40 -3.10 7.18
CA ASP A 278 21.36 -4.54 7.60
C ASP A 278 20.17 -4.90 8.53
N GLY A 279 19.00 -5.24 7.99
CA GLY A 279 17.73 -5.32 8.75
C GLY A 279 17.37 -6.63 9.50
N GLU A 280 18.19 -7.68 9.52
CA GLU A 280 17.74 -9.02 9.99
C GLU A 280 18.04 -9.38 11.46
N THR A 281 18.84 -8.59 12.19
CA THR A 281 19.33 -8.93 13.55
C THR A 281 18.63 -8.19 14.71
N THR A 282 17.80 -7.18 14.45
CA THR A 282 17.19 -6.35 15.51
C THR A 282 15.93 -6.99 16.12
N VAL A 283 15.56 -6.57 17.35
CA VAL A 283 14.30 -6.99 18.00
C VAL A 283 13.10 -6.61 17.14
N PHE A 284 13.14 -5.41 16.54
CA PHE A 284 12.15 -4.97 15.57
C PHE A 284 12.04 -5.93 14.36
N GLY A 285 13.17 -6.36 13.78
CA GLY A 285 13.19 -7.33 12.67
C GLY A 285 12.57 -8.68 13.03
N LYS A 286 12.80 -9.17 14.26
CA LYS A 286 12.20 -10.40 14.77
C LYS A 286 10.69 -10.28 15.00
N VAL A 287 10.22 -9.17 15.58
CA VAL A 287 8.79 -8.88 15.77
C VAL A 287 8.08 -8.81 14.41
N VAL A 288 8.63 -8.06 13.45
CA VAL A 288 8.04 -7.93 12.11
C VAL A 288 8.01 -9.27 11.36
N LYS A 289 9.02 -10.13 11.54
CA LYS A 289 9.02 -11.48 10.95
C LYS A 289 7.98 -12.39 11.59
N GLY A 290 7.87 -12.39 12.92
CA GLY A 290 6.82 -13.12 13.64
C GLY A 290 5.41 -12.67 13.24
N LEU A 291 5.24 -11.36 13.04
CA LEU A 291 3.98 -10.78 12.59
C LEU A 291 3.51 -11.34 11.25
N HIS A 292 4.41 -11.45 10.27
CA HIS A 292 4.06 -11.98 8.94
C HIS A 292 3.57 -13.44 8.97
N VAL A 293 4.03 -14.23 9.93
CA VAL A 293 3.62 -15.63 10.09
C VAL A 293 2.25 -15.73 10.75
N ILE A 294 1.98 -14.89 11.75
CA ILE A 294 0.70 -14.83 12.47
C ILE A 294 -0.39 -14.19 11.58
N ASP A 295 -0.04 -13.14 10.83
CA ASP A 295 -0.93 -12.33 9.99
C ASP A 295 -1.61 -13.09 8.85
N ASP A 296 -1.02 -14.18 8.35
CA ASP A 296 -1.57 -14.86 7.17
C ASP A 296 -2.39 -16.12 7.53
N LEU A 297 -2.12 -16.74 8.68
CA LEU A 297 -2.82 -17.94 9.13
C LEU A 297 -3.95 -17.63 10.12
N GLU A 298 -3.66 -16.89 11.19
CA GLU A 298 -4.66 -16.63 12.24
C GLU A 298 -5.74 -15.66 11.77
N PHE A 299 -5.36 -14.63 11.02
CA PHE A 299 -6.29 -13.64 10.46
C PHE A 299 -7.26 -14.26 9.45
N ARG A 300 -6.75 -15.10 8.56
CA ARG A 300 -7.58 -15.81 7.56
C ARG A 300 -8.51 -16.81 8.25
N SER A 301 -8.02 -17.49 9.27
CA SER A 301 -8.83 -18.40 10.08
C SER A 301 -9.94 -17.65 10.83
N ALA A 302 -9.62 -16.53 11.48
CA ALA A 302 -10.57 -15.74 12.24
C ALA A 302 -11.69 -15.15 11.36
N LEU A 303 -11.37 -14.76 10.13
CA LEU A 303 -12.30 -14.18 9.16
C LEU A 303 -13.01 -15.20 8.28
N HIS A 304 -12.83 -16.50 8.54
CA HIS A 304 -13.47 -17.54 7.75
C HIS A 304 -14.99 -17.56 7.94
N SER A 305 -15.71 -17.60 6.82
CA SER A 305 -17.16 -17.68 6.72
C SER A 305 -17.60 -18.87 5.88
N GLU A 306 -18.78 -19.41 6.15
CA GLU A 306 -19.46 -20.29 5.20
C GLU A 306 -19.96 -19.52 3.97
N VAL A 307 -20.14 -18.20 4.10
CA VAL A 307 -20.52 -17.32 2.99
C VAL A 307 -19.30 -16.95 2.16
N ASN A 308 -19.21 -17.55 0.98
CA ASN A 308 -18.11 -17.39 0.04
C ASN A 308 -17.77 -15.94 -0.34
N LEU A 309 -18.77 -15.08 -0.50
CA LEU A 309 -18.57 -13.67 -0.83
C LEU A 309 -17.80 -12.92 0.27
N ILE A 310 -18.05 -13.26 1.55
CA ILE A 310 -17.31 -12.69 2.68
C ILE A 310 -15.85 -13.11 2.60
N ASN A 311 -15.57 -14.39 2.36
CA ASN A 311 -14.20 -14.89 2.20
C ASN A 311 -13.46 -14.23 1.03
N PHE A 312 -14.16 -13.95 -0.07
CA PHE A 312 -13.58 -13.22 -1.20
C PHE A 312 -13.13 -11.83 -0.76
N ALA A 313 -14.03 -11.08 -0.12
CA ALA A 313 -13.78 -9.70 0.24
C ALA A 313 -12.71 -9.58 1.32
N THR A 314 -12.72 -10.44 2.35
CA THR A 314 -11.68 -10.47 3.38
C THR A 314 -10.31 -10.82 2.80
N ASN A 315 -10.22 -11.78 1.87
CA ASN A 315 -8.96 -12.09 1.19
C ASN A 315 -8.45 -10.93 0.32
N TYR A 316 -9.35 -10.19 -0.34
CA TYR A 316 -8.97 -9.01 -1.11
C TYR A 316 -8.41 -7.90 -0.19
N ILE A 317 -8.98 -7.71 1.00
CA ILE A 317 -8.46 -6.78 2.01
C ILE A 317 -7.09 -7.24 2.52
N LEU A 318 -6.94 -8.52 2.87
CA LEU A 318 -5.71 -9.08 3.43
C LEU A 318 -4.52 -9.06 2.46
N LYS A 319 -4.77 -9.22 1.14
CA LYS A 319 -3.73 -9.09 0.11
C LYS A 319 -3.11 -7.69 0.06
N LYS A 320 -3.79 -6.66 0.57
CA LYS A 320 -3.32 -5.28 0.60
C LYS A 320 -2.51 -5.01 1.87
N LYS A 321 -1.21 -5.31 1.82
CA LYS A 321 -0.29 -5.11 2.95
C LYS A 321 -0.32 -3.67 3.46
N GLY A 322 -0.58 -3.51 4.76
CA GLY A 322 -0.42 -2.24 5.49
C GLY A 322 0.94 -2.13 6.17
N LYS A 323 1.22 -0.97 6.78
CA LYS A 323 2.44 -0.75 7.58
C LYS A 323 2.42 -1.53 8.93
N ARG A 324 1.28 -2.16 9.28
CA ARG A 324 1.04 -3.01 10.48
C ARG A 324 1.54 -2.41 11.79
N LEU A 325 1.37 -1.10 11.94
CA LEU A 325 1.90 -0.35 13.07
C LEU A 325 1.29 -0.77 14.42
N ARG A 326 -0.02 -1.00 14.45
CA ARG A 326 -0.75 -1.31 15.68
C ARG A 326 -0.40 -2.69 16.24
N PRO A 327 -0.33 -3.76 15.44
CA PRO A 327 0.24 -5.04 15.89
C PRO A 327 1.66 -4.92 16.44
N ILE A 328 2.53 -4.14 15.79
CA ILE A 328 3.90 -3.91 16.29
C ILE A 328 3.87 -3.30 17.70
N LEU A 329 2.97 -2.35 17.97
CA LEU A 329 2.80 -1.78 19.31
C LEU A 329 2.36 -2.83 20.33
N VAL A 330 1.44 -3.73 19.99
CA VAL A 330 1.02 -4.85 20.88
C VAL A 330 2.23 -5.69 21.29
N PHE A 331 3.05 -6.12 20.32
CA PHE A 331 4.23 -6.96 20.60
C PHE A 331 5.31 -6.23 21.41
N LEU A 332 5.60 -4.98 21.05
CA LEU A 332 6.60 -4.19 21.76
C LEU A 332 6.15 -3.89 23.20
N SER A 333 4.87 -3.58 23.41
CA SER A 333 4.32 -3.37 24.76
C SER A 333 4.32 -4.65 25.59
N ALA A 334 3.96 -5.81 25.02
CA ALA A 334 4.06 -7.09 25.73
C ALA A 334 5.50 -7.42 26.12
N GLY A 335 6.45 -7.23 25.19
CA GLY A 335 7.88 -7.42 25.45
C GLY A 335 8.42 -6.48 26.54
N ALA A 336 7.93 -5.23 26.60
CA ALA A 336 8.28 -4.26 27.62
C ALA A 336 7.67 -4.56 29.00
N SER A 337 6.53 -5.24 29.05
CA SER A 337 5.78 -5.51 30.29
C SER A 337 5.99 -6.89 30.91
N GLY A 338 6.76 -7.80 30.29
CA GLY A 338 7.01 -9.12 30.88
C GLY A 338 6.99 -10.30 29.91
N GLY A 339 6.98 -10.03 28.61
CA GLY A 339 7.21 -11.02 27.57
C GLY A 339 6.00 -11.27 26.66
N ILE A 340 6.30 -11.72 25.45
CA ILE A 340 5.32 -12.05 24.40
C ILE A 340 4.73 -13.44 24.70
N THR A 341 3.41 -13.55 24.60
CA THR A 341 2.64 -14.80 24.84
C THR A 341 1.71 -15.11 23.67
N ASP A 342 1.04 -16.27 23.71
CA ASP A 342 -0.04 -16.58 22.76
C ASP A 342 -1.20 -15.56 22.85
N ALA A 343 -1.45 -15.01 24.04
CA ALA A 343 -2.42 -13.93 24.22
C ALA A 343 -1.97 -12.64 23.51
N THR A 344 -0.66 -12.36 23.44
CA THR A 344 -0.12 -11.23 22.66
C THR A 344 -0.44 -11.40 21.18
N CYS A 345 -0.29 -12.61 20.65
CA CYS A 345 -0.59 -12.92 19.25
C CYS A 345 -2.08 -12.67 18.96
N ARG A 346 -2.98 -13.22 19.79
CA ARG A 346 -4.43 -12.99 19.67
C ARG A 346 -4.80 -11.52 19.79
N GLY A 347 -4.23 -10.81 20.77
CA GLY A 347 -4.43 -9.37 20.96
C GLY A 347 -4.01 -8.55 19.73
N SER A 348 -2.93 -8.94 19.07
CA SER A 348 -2.47 -8.29 17.83
C SER A 348 -3.44 -8.51 16.66
N VAL A 349 -3.99 -9.72 16.54
CA VAL A 349 -5.01 -10.06 15.54
C VAL A 349 -6.29 -9.26 15.78
N LEU A 350 -6.76 -9.20 17.02
CA LEU A 350 -7.94 -8.43 17.42
C LEU A 350 -7.83 -6.94 17.05
N ILE A 351 -6.70 -6.32 17.39
CA ILE A 351 -6.45 -4.90 17.13
C ILE A 351 -6.42 -4.59 15.64
N GLU A 352 -5.75 -5.42 14.83
CA GLU A 352 -5.66 -5.17 13.39
C GLU A 352 -6.96 -5.53 12.67
N LEU A 353 -7.74 -6.48 13.20
CA LEU A 353 -9.05 -6.82 12.67
C LEU A 353 -10.03 -5.69 12.92
N LEU A 354 -10.02 -5.11 14.13
CA LEU A 354 -10.76 -3.89 14.44
C LEU A 354 -10.33 -2.76 13.52
N HIS A 355 -9.03 -2.49 13.42
CA HIS A 355 -8.52 -1.44 12.52
C HIS A 355 -8.97 -1.64 11.07
N THR A 356 -8.96 -2.88 10.59
CA THR A 356 -9.38 -3.21 9.24
C THR A 356 -10.89 -3.00 9.05
N ALA A 357 -11.70 -3.39 10.04
CA ALA A 357 -13.15 -3.17 10.02
C ALA A 357 -13.48 -1.66 9.97
N THR A 358 -12.81 -0.84 10.79
CA THR A 358 -13.03 0.62 10.75
C THR A 358 -12.65 1.22 9.40
N LEU A 359 -11.55 0.77 8.77
CA LEU A 359 -11.16 1.21 7.43
C LEU A 359 -12.20 0.86 6.36
N VAL A 360 -12.81 -0.33 6.45
CA VAL A 360 -13.86 -0.77 5.52
C VAL A 360 -15.10 0.11 5.65
N HIS A 361 -15.50 0.46 6.88
CA HIS A 361 -16.60 1.39 7.12
C HIS A 361 -16.26 2.82 6.69
N ASP A 362 -15.07 3.32 6.99
CA ASP A 362 -14.59 4.65 6.59
C ASP A 362 -14.62 4.82 5.07
N ASP A 363 -14.24 3.79 4.30
CA ASP A 363 -14.27 3.84 2.82
C ASP A 363 -15.69 4.10 2.26
N VAL A 364 -16.73 3.61 2.96
CA VAL A 364 -18.13 3.89 2.61
C VAL A 364 -18.52 5.31 3.02
N VAL A 365 -18.19 5.71 4.24
CA VAL A 365 -18.54 7.04 4.79
C VAL A 365 -17.88 8.15 3.97
N ASP A 366 -16.61 7.99 3.59
CA ASP A 366 -15.83 8.95 2.81
C ASP A 366 -16.09 8.83 1.28
N GLN A 367 -16.91 7.89 0.82
CA GLN A 367 -17.16 7.60 -0.61
C GLN A 367 -15.86 7.39 -1.42
N ALA A 368 -14.85 6.77 -0.81
CA ALA A 368 -13.56 6.57 -1.46
C ALA A 368 -13.67 5.52 -2.56
N GLU A 369 -13.20 5.80 -3.78
CA GLU A 369 -13.14 4.82 -4.88
C GLU A 369 -11.82 4.02 -4.88
N VAL A 370 -10.74 4.56 -4.31
CA VAL A 370 -9.39 3.98 -4.33
C VAL A 370 -8.69 4.20 -2.98
N ARG A 371 -8.02 3.16 -2.47
CA ARG A 371 -7.13 3.22 -1.29
C ARG A 371 -5.85 2.43 -1.57
N ARG A 372 -4.68 3.05 -1.31
CA ARG A 372 -3.35 2.45 -1.57
C ARG A 372 -3.19 1.94 -3.01
N ASN A 373 -3.56 2.76 -4.00
CA ASN A 373 -3.49 2.43 -5.44
C ASN A 373 -4.33 1.21 -5.87
N ALA A 374 -5.34 0.83 -5.07
CA ALA A 374 -6.26 -0.26 -5.39
C ALA A 374 -7.71 0.13 -5.07
N PHE A 375 -8.68 -0.44 -5.79
CA PHE A 375 -10.10 -0.16 -5.57
C PHE A 375 -10.55 -0.51 -4.15
N THR A 376 -11.34 0.36 -3.54
CA THR A 376 -12.00 0.09 -2.26
C THR A 376 -13.07 -1.00 -2.40
N ILE A 377 -13.54 -1.54 -1.28
CA ILE A 377 -14.59 -2.58 -1.28
C ILE A 377 -15.91 -2.01 -1.82
N ASN A 378 -16.25 -0.77 -1.45
CA ASN A 378 -17.47 -0.11 -1.91
C ASN A 378 -17.42 0.22 -3.41
N ALA A 379 -16.24 0.51 -3.98
CA ALA A 379 -16.10 0.65 -5.43
C ALA A 379 -16.39 -0.67 -6.17
N LEU A 380 -16.05 -1.81 -5.57
CA LEU A 380 -16.20 -3.14 -6.18
C LEU A 380 -17.58 -3.78 -5.92
N TRP A 381 -18.14 -3.63 -4.71
CA TRP A 381 -19.35 -4.35 -4.26
C TRP A 381 -20.44 -3.45 -3.67
N LYS A 382 -20.34 -2.12 -3.84
CA LYS A 382 -21.29 -1.12 -3.34
C LYS A 382 -21.32 -1.00 -1.81
N ASP A 383 -21.93 0.07 -1.36
CA ASP A 383 -21.91 0.50 0.05
C ASP A 383 -22.57 -0.51 0.99
N ARG A 384 -23.74 -1.05 0.62
CA ARG A 384 -24.49 -2.01 1.45
C ARG A 384 -23.68 -3.24 1.85
N PHE A 385 -23.01 -3.87 0.90
CA PHE A 385 -22.18 -5.04 1.18
C PHE A 385 -20.99 -4.67 2.05
N THR A 386 -20.38 -3.51 1.80
CA THR A 386 -19.20 -3.04 2.52
C THR A 386 -19.49 -2.80 4.00
N VAL A 387 -20.64 -2.22 4.33
CA VAL A 387 -21.08 -2.04 5.72
C VAL A 387 -21.23 -3.40 6.42
N LEU A 388 -21.96 -4.33 5.81
CA LEU A 388 -22.18 -5.68 6.37
C LEU A 388 -20.87 -6.48 6.53
N LEU A 389 -19.91 -6.28 5.62
CA LEU A 389 -18.60 -6.89 5.72
C LEU A 389 -17.84 -6.35 6.94
N GLY A 390 -17.87 -5.03 7.18
CA GLY A 390 -17.27 -4.44 8.37
C GLY A 390 -17.93 -4.95 9.67
N ASP A 391 -19.25 -5.08 9.68
CA ASP A 391 -20.01 -5.64 10.83
C ASP A 391 -19.60 -7.09 11.11
N TYR A 392 -19.46 -7.89 10.05
CA TYR A 392 -18.99 -9.27 10.16
C TYR A 392 -17.57 -9.35 10.73
N MET A 393 -16.66 -8.51 10.23
CA MET A 393 -15.30 -8.44 10.75
C MET A 393 -15.30 -8.08 12.24
N LEU A 394 -16.04 -7.04 12.64
CA LEU A 394 -16.16 -6.66 14.04
C LEU A 394 -16.68 -7.82 14.90
N ALA A 395 -17.76 -8.49 14.47
CA ALA A 395 -18.33 -9.63 15.19
C ALA A 395 -17.32 -10.78 15.37
N LYS A 396 -16.50 -11.08 14.35
CA LYS A 396 -15.44 -12.10 14.46
C LYS A 396 -14.37 -11.73 15.48
N GLY A 397 -14.00 -10.46 15.57
CA GLY A 397 -13.09 -9.98 16.61
C GLY A 397 -13.66 -10.17 18.02
N LEU A 398 -14.95 -9.85 18.21
CA LEU A 398 -15.60 -10.04 19.51
C LEU A 398 -15.67 -11.52 19.89
N LEU A 399 -16.06 -12.40 18.96
CA LEU A 399 -16.12 -13.85 19.18
C LEU A 399 -14.76 -14.44 19.54
N LEU A 400 -13.68 -14.02 18.87
CA LEU A 400 -12.32 -14.50 19.16
C LEU A 400 -11.93 -14.24 20.63
N SER A 401 -12.32 -13.08 21.18
CA SER A 401 -12.09 -12.78 22.60
C SER A 401 -12.92 -13.66 23.53
N VAL A 402 -14.19 -13.91 23.19
CA VAL A 402 -15.12 -14.71 24.00
C VAL A 402 -14.73 -16.19 24.03
N GLU A 403 -14.41 -16.77 22.88
CA GLU A 403 -14.00 -18.18 22.74
C GLU A 403 -12.76 -18.52 23.57
N LYS A 404 -11.87 -17.54 23.74
CA LYS A 404 -10.62 -17.65 24.50
C LYS A 404 -10.73 -17.14 25.93
N GLN A 405 -11.93 -16.68 26.34
CA GLN A 405 -12.19 -16.10 27.66
C GLN A 405 -11.31 -14.88 27.98
N ASP A 406 -10.84 -14.17 26.95
CA ASP A 406 -10.03 -12.97 27.05
C ASP A 406 -10.93 -11.74 27.32
N PHE A 407 -11.70 -11.75 28.42
CA PHE A 407 -12.72 -10.71 28.69
C PHE A 407 -12.15 -9.30 28.83
N LYS A 408 -10.91 -9.18 29.31
CA LYS A 408 -10.21 -7.89 29.37
C LYS A 408 -9.91 -7.35 27.97
N PHE A 409 -9.55 -8.22 27.02
CA PHE A 409 -9.34 -7.82 25.63
C PHE A 409 -10.66 -7.35 24.99
N LEU A 410 -11.74 -8.07 25.26
CA LEU A 410 -13.08 -7.69 24.83
C LEU A 410 -13.47 -6.31 25.35
N GLN A 411 -13.20 -6.02 26.63
CA GLN A 411 -13.44 -4.70 27.22
C GLN A 411 -12.64 -3.60 26.49
N ILE A 412 -11.33 -3.79 26.33
CA ILE A 412 -10.43 -2.82 25.68
C ILE A 412 -10.89 -2.50 24.25
N ILE A 413 -11.22 -3.54 23.47
CA ILE A 413 -11.71 -3.38 22.10
C ILE A 413 -13.07 -2.68 22.07
N SER A 414 -14.00 -3.06 22.94
CA SER A 414 -15.35 -2.46 22.98
C SER A 414 -15.31 -0.98 23.35
N GLU A 415 -14.50 -0.61 24.33
CA GLU A 415 -14.28 0.80 24.70
C GLU A 415 -13.65 1.60 23.56
N SER A 416 -12.70 1.00 22.83
CA SER A 416 -12.08 1.62 21.66
C SER A 416 -13.07 1.83 20.51
N VAL A 417 -13.88 0.83 20.17
CA VAL A 417 -14.93 0.92 19.13
C VAL A 417 -15.90 2.05 19.46
N LYS A 418 -16.35 2.13 20.72
CA LYS A 418 -17.23 3.20 21.19
C LYS A 418 -16.58 4.57 20.96
N GLN A 419 -15.35 4.77 21.42
CA GLN A 419 -14.65 6.06 21.29
C GLN A 419 -14.42 6.46 19.83
N ILE A 420 -14.03 5.52 18.97
CA ILE A 420 -13.83 5.78 17.53
C ILE A 420 -15.15 6.23 16.91
N THR A 421 -16.24 5.50 17.16
CA THR A 421 -17.56 5.78 16.58
C THR A 421 -18.10 7.13 17.05
N GLU A 422 -18.03 7.43 18.35
CA GLU A 422 -18.46 8.72 18.91
C GLU A 422 -17.65 9.88 18.32
N SER A 423 -16.34 9.72 18.15
CA SER A 423 -15.47 10.73 17.54
C SER A 423 -15.73 10.91 16.04
N GLU A 424 -16.03 9.85 15.30
CA GLU A 424 -16.38 9.95 13.87
C GLU A 424 -17.69 10.74 13.69
N ILE A 425 -18.69 10.48 14.53
CA ILE A 425 -19.96 11.22 14.54
C ILE A 425 -19.71 12.70 14.90
N LYS A 426 -18.90 12.98 15.92
CA LYS A 426 -18.52 14.35 16.28
C LYS A 426 -17.84 15.06 15.11
N GLN A 427 -16.90 14.41 14.42
CA GLN A 427 -16.22 14.96 13.26
C GLN A 427 -17.20 15.25 12.11
N MET A 428 -18.13 14.34 11.83
CA MET A 428 -19.17 14.53 10.81
C MET A 428 -20.06 15.75 11.11
N LEU A 429 -20.53 15.87 12.36
CA LEU A 429 -21.34 17.01 12.80
C LEU A 429 -20.59 18.34 12.70
N ALA A 430 -19.32 18.34 13.11
CA ALA A 430 -18.51 19.54 13.12
C ALA A 430 -18.13 19.99 11.69
N SER A 431 -17.84 19.05 10.79
CA SER A 431 -17.55 19.34 9.37
C SER A 431 -18.76 19.94 8.64
N ARG A 432 -19.99 19.54 9.01
CA ARG A 432 -21.23 20.09 8.44
C ARG A 432 -21.42 21.58 8.77
N ASN A 433 -21.04 21.99 9.98
CA ASN A 433 -21.22 23.36 10.47
C ASN A 433 -19.95 24.22 10.34
N LEU A 434 -18.81 23.62 9.98
CA LEU A 434 -17.49 24.26 10.01
C LEU A 434 -17.15 24.87 11.39
N ASP A 435 -17.72 24.29 12.45
CA ASP A 435 -17.58 24.74 13.83
C ASP A 435 -16.61 23.83 14.58
N ILE A 436 -15.33 23.96 14.24
CA ILE A 436 -14.25 23.18 14.86
C ILE A 436 -13.31 24.16 15.55
N ASN A 437 -13.32 24.11 16.89
CA ASN A 437 -12.31 24.74 17.71
C ASN A 437 -11.24 23.71 18.12
N GLU A 438 -10.13 24.20 18.67
CA GLU A 438 -8.99 23.37 19.02
C GLU A 438 -9.33 22.29 20.07
N LYS A 439 -10.22 22.59 21.03
CA LYS A 439 -10.67 21.61 22.03
C LYS A 439 -11.39 20.44 21.36
N LEU A 440 -12.37 20.74 20.50
CA LEU A 440 -13.13 19.71 19.78
C LEU A 440 -12.21 18.90 18.85
N TYR A 441 -11.25 19.54 18.20
CA TYR A 441 -10.24 18.85 17.40
C TYR A 441 -9.47 17.81 18.23
N PHE A 442 -8.96 18.18 19.41
CA PHE A 442 -8.25 17.23 20.28
C PHE A 442 -9.16 16.10 20.77
N GLU A 443 -10.42 16.37 21.08
CA GLU A 443 -11.39 15.32 21.42
C GLU A 443 -11.59 14.32 20.26
N ILE A 444 -11.73 14.81 19.03
CA ILE A 444 -11.91 13.98 17.84
C ILE A 444 -10.69 13.09 17.62
N ILE A 445 -9.48 13.64 17.51
CA ILE A 445 -8.28 12.84 17.20
C ILE A 445 -7.90 11.87 18.33
N SER A 446 -8.22 12.22 19.58
CA SER A 446 -8.00 11.34 20.73
C SER A 446 -8.89 10.10 20.64
N GLY A 447 -10.18 10.26 20.31
CA GLY A 447 -11.10 9.13 20.20
C GLY A 447 -11.02 8.37 18.87
N LYS A 448 -10.79 9.05 17.74
CA LYS A 448 -10.76 8.43 16.40
C LYS A 448 -9.47 7.66 16.12
N THR A 449 -8.32 8.26 16.47
CA THR A 449 -7.01 7.70 16.10
C THR A 449 -6.26 7.20 17.32
N ALA A 450 -6.13 8.04 18.35
CA ALA A 450 -5.23 7.74 19.46
C ALA A 450 -5.74 6.67 20.41
N SER A 451 -7.06 6.52 20.56
CA SER A 451 -7.72 5.45 21.33
C SER A 451 -7.23 4.08 20.90
N LEU A 452 -7.10 3.82 19.60
CA LEU A 452 -6.68 2.52 19.10
C LEU A 452 -5.17 2.30 19.26
N PHE A 453 -4.35 3.36 19.27
CA PHE A 453 -2.95 3.26 19.69
C PHE A 453 -2.83 2.94 21.18
N ALA A 454 -3.61 3.61 22.03
CA ALA A 454 -3.69 3.34 23.47
C ALA A 454 -4.12 1.90 23.74
N ALA A 455 -5.17 1.44 23.07
CA ALA A 455 -5.67 0.07 23.14
C ALA A 455 -4.64 -0.96 22.67
N SER A 456 -3.85 -0.66 21.61
CA SER A 456 -2.77 -1.54 21.15
C SER A 456 -1.72 -1.74 22.24
N CYS A 457 -1.28 -0.65 22.86
CA CYS A 457 -0.28 -0.70 23.93
C CYS A 457 -0.84 -1.37 25.19
N GLN A 458 -2.09 -1.05 25.57
CA GLN A 458 -2.79 -1.66 26.70
C GLN A 458 -2.93 -3.17 26.51
N MET A 459 -3.42 -3.60 25.33
CA MET A 459 -3.58 -5.01 24.96
C MET A 459 -2.25 -5.77 25.09
N GLY A 460 -1.17 -5.18 24.58
CA GLY A 460 0.18 -5.74 24.72
C GLY A 460 0.58 -5.93 26.18
N ALA A 461 0.45 -4.88 27.00
CA ALA A 461 0.79 -4.92 28.42
C ALA A 461 -0.05 -5.95 29.19
N THR A 462 -1.37 -5.98 28.98
CA THR A 462 -2.29 -6.94 29.60
C THR A 462 -1.99 -8.38 29.17
N SER A 463 -1.51 -8.60 27.95
CA SER A 463 -1.17 -9.93 27.45
C SER A 463 0.14 -10.52 28.02
N ALA A 464 0.96 -9.68 28.66
CA ALA A 464 2.27 -10.08 29.16
C ALA A 464 2.15 -10.98 30.39
N ARG A 465 3.03 -11.98 30.50
CA ARG A 465 2.98 -12.99 31.56
C ARG A 465 3.08 -12.40 32.98
N ASN A 466 3.91 -11.36 33.13
CA ASN A 466 4.24 -10.72 34.41
C ASN A 466 3.93 -9.21 34.39
N GLY A 467 3.00 -8.76 33.56
CA GLY A 467 2.63 -7.35 33.45
C GLY A 467 1.97 -6.81 34.72
N THR A 468 2.38 -5.62 35.17
CA THR A 468 1.74 -4.93 36.30
C THR A 468 0.67 -3.95 35.82
N ASN A 469 -0.31 -3.63 36.68
CA ASN A 469 -1.33 -2.62 36.38
C ASN A 469 -0.71 -1.23 36.13
N GLU A 470 0.40 -0.91 36.79
CA GLU A 470 1.14 0.34 36.57
C GLU A 470 1.74 0.37 35.15
N GLN A 471 2.36 -0.72 34.71
CA GLN A 471 2.88 -0.84 33.35
C GLN A 471 1.77 -0.74 32.30
N GLU A 472 0.62 -1.37 32.53
CA GLU A 472 -0.56 -1.26 31.67
C GLU A 472 -1.00 0.21 31.54
N GLN A 473 -1.16 0.93 32.65
CA GLN A 473 -1.61 2.33 32.66
C GLN A 473 -0.61 3.27 31.96
N LEU A 474 0.69 3.09 32.22
CA LEU A 474 1.73 3.88 31.59
C LEU A 474 1.79 3.64 30.08
N LEU A 475 1.74 2.39 29.63
CA LEU A 475 1.76 2.06 28.19
C LEU A 475 0.48 2.50 27.48
N THR A 476 -0.66 2.46 28.16
CA THR A 476 -1.93 3.02 27.66
C THR A 476 -1.80 4.52 27.43
N THR A 477 -1.27 5.25 28.42
CA THR A 477 -1.02 6.70 28.34
C THR A 477 -0.02 7.03 27.23
N TYR A 478 1.05 6.26 27.12
CA TYR A 478 2.03 6.38 26.05
C TYR A 478 1.38 6.21 24.67
N GLY A 479 0.57 5.16 24.48
CA GLY A 479 -0.13 4.91 23.22
C GLY A 479 -1.08 6.05 22.84
N MET A 480 -1.81 6.61 23.81
CA MET A 480 -2.67 7.78 23.61
C MET A 480 -1.85 9.01 23.14
N LEU A 481 -0.75 9.33 23.83
CA LEU A 481 0.09 10.48 23.48
C LEU A 481 0.77 10.30 22.11
N LEU A 482 1.24 9.08 21.81
CA LEU A 482 1.81 8.74 20.51
C LEU A 482 0.77 8.88 19.40
N GLY A 483 -0.44 8.37 19.60
CA GLY A 483 -1.52 8.44 18.63
C GLY A 483 -1.94 9.87 18.31
N ILE A 484 -1.97 10.77 19.32
CA ILE A 484 -2.21 12.20 19.12
C ILE A 484 -1.08 12.82 18.27
N ALA A 485 0.18 12.57 18.62
CA ALA A 485 1.32 13.08 17.85
C ALA A 485 1.32 12.55 16.41
N PHE A 486 0.97 11.28 16.22
CA PHE A 486 0.86 10.63 14.91
C PHE A 486 -0.20 11.30 14.03
N GLN A 487 -1.39 11.57 14.58
CA GLN A 487 -2.47 12.23 13.83
C GLN A 487 -2.13 13.68 13.49
N ILE A 488 -1.54 14.45 14.42
CA ILE A 488 -1.08 15.81 14.13
C ILE A 488 -0.06 15.80 12.98
N GLN A 489 0.85 14.82 12.95
CA GLN A 489 1.79 14.66 11.85
C GLN A 489 1.09 14.30 10.53
N ASP A 490 0.06 13.43 10.54
CA ASP A 490 -0.73 13.16 9.34
C ASP A 490 -1.44 14.42 8.82
N ASP A 491 -2.02 15.22 9.73
CA ASP A 491 -2.68 16.47 9.38
C ASP A 491 -1.69 17.49 8.79
N ILE A 492 -0.48 17.62 9.35
CA ILE A 492 0.59 18.48 8.79
C ILE A 492 0.97 18.02 7.37
N LEU A 493 1.07 16.71 7.19
CA LEU A 493 1.42 16.12 5.91
C LEU A 493 0.30 16.26 4.87
N ASP A 494 -0.96 16.45 5.25
CA ASP A 494 -2.02 16.81 4.29
C ASP A 494 -1.79 18.20 3.66
N PHE A 495 -1.06 19.11 4.31
CA PHE A 495 -0.68 20.43 3.75
C PHE A 495 0.72 20.46 3.11
N THR A 496 1.66 19.71 3.68
CA THR A 496 3.10 19.81 3.37
C THR A 496 3.67 18.58 2.70
N GLY A 497 2.96 17.46 2.80
CA GLY A 497 3.41 16.16 2.36
C GLY A 497 3.57 16.10 0.85
N ASN A 498 4.52 15.30 0.42
CA ASN A 498 4.69 15.00 -0.99
C ASN A 498 3.70 13.88 -1.34
N SER A 499 2.78 14.11 -2.28
CA SER A 499 1.82 13.08 -2.72
C SER A 499 2.50 11.79 -3.19
N LYS A 500 3.80 11.88 -3.58
CA LYS A 500 4.72 10.78 -3.85
C LYS A 500 4.83 9.74 -2.72
N THR A 501 4.81 10.08 -1.44
CA THR A 501 5.13 9.10 -0.36
C THR A 501 3.92 8.67 0.47
N MET A 502 2.86 9.48 0.52
CA MET A 502 1.72 9.26 1.40
C MET A 502 0.57 8.42 0.81
N GLY A 503 0.46 8.33 -0.52
CA GLY A 503 -0.66 7.65 -1.18
C GLY A 503 -2.01 8.36 -1.05
N LYS A 504 -2.03 9.64 -0.63
CA LYS A 504 -3.19 10.56 -0.61
C LYS A 504 -2.78 11.89 -1.29
N SER A 505 -3.71 12.57 -1.97
CA SER A 505 -3.43 13.89 -2.57
C SER A 505 -3.31 14.97 -1.49
N ILE A 506 -2.47 15.99 -1.69
CA ILE A 506 -2.40 17.16 -0.78
C ILE A 506 -3.78 17.82 -0.68
N GLY A 507 -4.15 18.22 0.53
CA GLY A 507 -5.37 18.98 0.83
C GLY A 507 -6.63 18.15 0.67
N THR A 508 -6.54 16.83 0.90
CA THR A 508 -7.75 15.99 0.81
C THR A 508 -8.67 16.27 1.98
N ASP A 509 -8.13 16.60 3.16
CA ASP A 509 -8.95 16.92 4.32
C ASP A 509 -9.77 18.20 4.08
N ILE A 510 -9.18 19.19 3.40
CA ILE A 510 -9.89 20.41 2.97
C ILE A 510 -11.03 20.10 1.99
N LYS A 511 -10.82 19.19 1.02
CA LYS A 511 -11.88 18.76 0.07
C LYS A 511 -13.02 18.06 0.79
N GLU A 512 -12.70 17.30 1.83
CA GLU A 512 -13.64 16.61 2.72
C GLU A 512 -14.24 17.54 3.78
N LYS A 513 -13.88 18.84 3.78
CA LYS A 513 -14.33 19.86 4.74
C LYS A 513 -13.92 19.57 6.19
N LYS A 514 -12.88 18.76 6.38
CA LYS A 514 -12.25 18.47 7.66
C LYS A 514 -11.33 19.64 8.01
N ILE A 515 -11.63 20.36 9.09
CA ILE A 515 -10.80 21.48 9.59
C ILE A 515 -9.83 20.92 10.63
N THR A 516 -8.57 20.76 10.24
CA THR A 516 -7.50 20.20 11.08
C THR A 516 -6.68 21.29 11.78
N LEU A 517 -5.81 20.89 12.72
CA LEU A 517 -5.08 21.81 13.60
C LEU A 517 -4.34 22.96 12.88
N PRO A 518 -3.62 22.73 11.76
CA PRO A 518 -2.98 23.83 11.05
C PRO A 518 -3.96 24.92 10.60
N LEU A 519 -5.12 24.50 10.07
CA LEU A 519 -6.15 25.40 9.59
C LEU A 519 -6.91 26.07 10.73
N ILE A 520 -7.19 25.35 11.83
CA ILE A 520 -7.79 25.93 13.03
C ILE A 520 -6.93 27.09 13.55
N HIS A 521 -5.62 26.89 13.66
CA HIS A 521 -4.70 27.92 14.11
C HIS A 521 -4.71 29.15 13.19
N ALA A 522 -4.57 28.92 11.88
CA ALA A 522 -4.58 29.99 10.89
C ALA A 522 -5.88 30.81 10.92
N LEU A 523 -7.04 30.15 11.02
CA LEU A 523 -8.35 30.80 11.12
C LEU A 523 -8.51 31.61 12.42
N ASN A 524 -7.89 31.19 13.53
CA ASN A 524 -7.94 31.92 14.80
C ASN A 524 -7.05 33.16 14.82
N LYS A 525 -5.98 33.18 14.01
CA LYS A 525 -5.08 34.33 13.88
C LYS A 525 -5.59 35.38 12.88
N ALA A 526 -6.40 34.95 11.91
CA ALA A 526 -6.92 35.82 10.86
C ALA A 526 -7.97 36.82 11.34
N SER A 527 -8.10 37.94 10.61
CA SER A 527 -9.17 38.91 10.86
C SER A 527 -10.56 38.30 10.60
N PRO A 528 -11.64 38.81 11.22
CA PRO A 528 -12.99 38.29 11.02
C PRO A 528 -13.46 38.27 9.56
N ASN A 529 -12.94 39.16 8.71
CA ASN A 529 -13.27 39.20 7.28
C ASN A 529 -12.59 38.05 6.53
N VAL A 530 -11.28 37.87 6.74
CA VAL A 530 -10.50 36.80 6.10
C VAL A 530 -10.97 35.43 6.58
N LYS A 531 -11.26 35.26 7.88
CA LYS A 531 -11.84 34.02 8.42
C LYS A 531 -13.16 33.65 7.72
N ARG A 532 -14.07 34.62 7.55
CA ARG A 532 -15.34 34.40 6.85
C ARG A 532 -15.14 34.05 5.38
N GLU A 533 -14.19 34.68 4.71
CA GLU A 533 -13.82 34.38 3.33
C GLU A 533 -13.30 32.93 3.20
N MET A 534 -12.32 32.53 4.01
CA MET A 534 -11.79 31.16 4.01
C MET A 534 -12.88 30.12 4.24
N LEU A 535 -13.73 30.32 5.24
CA LEU A 535 -14.84 29.41 5.53
C LEU A 535 -15.85 29.35 4.38
N LYS A 536 -16.10 30.46 3.68
CA LYS A 536 -16.96 30.49 2.50
C LYS A 536 -16.37 29.64 1.36
N ILE A 537 -15.07 29.73 1.14
CA ILE A 537 -14.34 28.94 0.13
C ILE A 537 -14.40 27.45 0.47
N ILE A 538 -14.14 27.07 1.72
CA ILE A 538 -14.21 25.68 2.19
C ILE A 538 -15.64 25.12 2.07
N LYS A 539 -16.66 25.96 2.33
CA LYS A 539 -18.07 25.56 2.26
C LYS A 539 -18.55 25.36 0.83
N SER A 540 -18.13 26.22 -0.09
CA SER A 540 -18.32 25.99 -1.53
C SER A 540 -17.59 24.73 -1.95
N ASP A 541 -18.07 24.00 -2.95
CA ASP A 541 -17.45 22.74 -3.39
C ASP A 541 -16.03 23.04 -3.92
N SER A 542 -15.05 23.01 -3.01
CA SER A 542 -13.68 23.54 -3.14
C SER A 542 -12.79 22.71 -4.07
N LYS A 543 -13.41 21.97 -4.99
CA LYS A 543 -12.76 21.08 -5.97
C LYS A 543 -11.87 21.83 -6.96
N ARG A 544 -11.94 23.17 -7.00
CA ARG A 544 -11.07 23.99 -7.85
C ARG A 544 -9.67 24.05 -7.23
N THR A 545 -8.67 23.57 -7.97
CA THR A 545 -7.25 23.55 -7.56
C THR A 545 -6.72 24.91 -7.10
N LYS A 546 -7.26 26.03 -7.61
CA LYS A 546 -6.87 27.39 -7.20
C LYS A 546 -7.31 27.71 -5.76
N ASP A 547 -8.51 27.30 -5.38
CA ASP A 547 -9.07 27.54 -4.04
C ASP A 547 -8.27 26.76 -2.99
N LEU A 548 -7.89 25.53 -3.32
CA LEU A 548 -7.06 24.69 -2.46
C LEU A 548 -5.67 25.29 -2.21
N LYS A 549 -5.00 25.77 -3.27
CA LYS A 549 -3.69 26.43 -3.15
C LYS A 549 -3.78 27.69 -2.29
N TYR A 550 -4.84 28.47 -2.44
CA TYR A 550 -5.04 29.68 -1.65
C TYR A 550 -5.23 29.37 -0.15
N ILE A 551 -6.02 28.34 0.19
CA ILE A 551 -6.17 27.91 1.59
C ILE A 551 -4.83 27.41 2.15
N ILE A 552 -4.06 26.62 1.40
CA ILE A 552 -2.75 26.14 1.84
C ILE A 552 -1.79 27.32 2.09
N SER A 553 -1.70 28.28 1.16
CA SER A 553 -0.89 29.50 1.34
C SER A 553 -1.32 30.28 2.58
N PHE A 554 -2.64 30.47 2.78
CA PHE A 554 -3.18 31.11 3.97
C PHE A 554 -2.75 30.42 5.27
N VAL A 555 -2.77 29.09 5.31
CA VAL A 555 -2.34 28.31 6.49
C VAL A 555 -0.86 28.51 6.78
N VAL A 556 -0.02 28.49 5.74
CA VAL A 556 1.43 28.70 5.86
C VAL A 556 1.74 30.12 6.33
N GLU A 557 1.17 31.14 5.69
CA GLU A 557 1.40 32.57 6.02
C GLU A 557 0.95 32.92 7.44
N ASN A 558 -0.07 32.23 7.96
CA ASN A 558 -0.58 32.45 9.31
C ASN A 558 0.11 31.55 10.36
N GLY A 559 1.13 30.77 10.00
CA GLY A 559 1.93 29.99 10.94
C GLY A 559 1.27 28.69 11.42
N GLY A 560 0.27 28.18 10.69
CA GLY A 560 -0.49 27.00 11.08
C GLY A 560 0.34 25.72 11.11
N ILE A 561 1.28 25.57 10.17
CA ILE A 561 2.17 24.40 10.08
C ILE A 561 3.15 24.37 11.26
N GLU A 562 3.74 25.52 11.58
CA GLU A 562 4.70 25.69 12.67
C GLU A 562 4.02 25.39 14.01
N TYR A 563 2.82 25.92 14.22
CA TYR A 563 2.03 25.67 15.41
C TYR A 563 1.71 24.18 15.59
N ALA A 564 1.17 23.54 14.54
CA ALA A 564 0.87 22.11 14.59
C ALA A 564 2.12 21.27 14.81
N THR A 565 3.26 21.63 14.18
CA THR A 565 4.54 20.95 14.38
C THR A 565 5.01 21.06 15.83
N GLN A 566 4.89 22.24 16.45
CA GLN A 566 5.23 22.44 17.85
C GLN A 566 4.35 21.58 18.76
N LYS A 567 3.03 21.57 18.54
CA LYS A 567 2.10 20.71 19.29
C LYS A 567 2.41 19.23 19.12
N GLY A 568 2.67 18.78 17.90
CA GLY A 568 3.09 17.41 17.63
C GLY A 568 4.34 17.01 18.44
N LYS A 569 5.37 17.87 18.47
CA LYS A 569 6.58 17.67 19.27
C LYS A 569 6.30 17.65 20.77
N GLU A 570 5.42 18.52 21.28
CA GLU A 570 5.03 18.51 22.69
C GLU A 570 4.42 17.16 23.11
N TYR A 571 3.50 16.60 22.30
CA TYR A 571 2.91 15.29 22.57
C TYR A 571 3.92 14.14 22.42
N LEU A 572 4.84 14.25 21.46
CA LEU A 572 5.93 13.28 21.29
C LEU A 572 6.83 13.22 22.52
N GLU A 573 7.23 14.38 23.06
CA GLU A 573 8.07 14.46 24.25
C GLU A 573 7.33 13.98 25.50
N LYS A 574 6.02 14.25 25.62
CA LYS A 574 5.19 13.66 26.69
C LYS A 574 5.18 12.13 26.58
N ALA A 575 4.95 11.58 25.38
CA ALA A 575 4.95 10.13 25.16
C ALA A 575 6.29 9.50 25.56
N LYS A 576 7.41 10.09 25.14
CA LYS A 576 8.75 9.63 25.56
C LYS A 576 8.89 9.64 27.08
N ARG A 577 8.58 10.75 27.75
CA ARG A 577 8.69 10.84 29.22
C ARG A 577 7.88 9.76 29.93
N THR A 578 6.69 9.42 29.43
CA THR A 578 5.84 8.35 29.99
C THR A 578 6.51 6.98 29.99
N ILE A 579 7.33 6.65 28.98
CA ILE A 579 8.00 5.34 28.91
C ILE A 579 9.40 5.34 29.53
N HIS A 580 9.98 6.52 29.83
CA HIS A 580 11.26 6.61 30.56
C HIS A 580 11.13 6.28 32.05
N SER A 581 9.90 6.16 32.58
CA SER A 581 9.65 5.70 33.96
C SER A 581 9.72 4.17 34.11
N PHE A 582 9.89 3.42 33.02
CA PHE A 582 10.14 1.98 33.06
C PHE A 582 11.63 1.65 33.28
N GLU A 583 11.91 0.47 33.84
CA GLU A 583 13.24 -0.14 33.73
C GLU A 583 13.61 -0.32 32.25
N THR A 584 14.83 0.04 31.88
CA THR A 584 15.25 0.07 30.47
C THR A 584 15.26 -1.35 29.90
N SER A 585 14.58 -1.54 28.76
CA SER A 585 14.57 -2.81 28.03
C SER A 585 14.78 -2.59 26.53
N LEU A 586 15.19 -3.64 25.82
CA LEU A 586 15.34 -3.58 24.36
C LEU A 586 14.02 -3.20 23.67
N TYR A 587 12.88 -3.66 24.20
CA TYR A 587 11.55 -3.34 23.65
C TYR A 587 11.15 -1.88 23.87
N LEU A 588 11.48 -1.29 25.03
CA LEU A 588 11.24 0.13 25.30
C LEU A 588 12.10 1.04 24.42
N ASN A 589 13.34 0.65 24.17
CA ASN A 589 14.22 1.36 23.23
C ASN A 589 13.61 1.35 21.82
N GLU A 590 13.06 0.21 21.37
CA GLU A 590 12.38 0.12 20.08
C GLU A 590 11.08 0.94 20.04
N LEU A 591 10.29 0.98 21.11
CA LEU A 591 9.13 1.89 21.22
C LEU A 591 9.55 3.35 21.08
N SER A 592 10.64 3.75 21.74
CA SER A 592 11.19 5.11 21.64
C SER A 592 11.69 5.43 20.22
N ASN A 593 12.39 4.49 19.57
CA ASN A 593 12.85 4.64 18.18
C ASN A 593 11.67 4.73 17.19
N LEU A 594 10.65 3.89 17.38
CA LEU A 594 9.44 3.92 16.57
C LEU A 594 8.72 5.26 16.72
N THR A 595 8.62 5.77 17.95
CA THR A 595 8.05 7.09 18.26
C THR A 595 8.71 8.19 17.42
N LEU A 596 10.04 8.23 17.40
CA LEU A 596 10.80 9.19 16.58
C LEU A 596 10.56 9.00 15.08
N THR A 597 10.57 7.76 14.61
CA THR A 597 10.41 7.42 13.19
C THR A 597 9.04 7.83 12.66
N LEU A 598 7.99 7.61 13.46
CA LEU A 598 6.62 7.94 13.08
C LEU A 598 6.37 9.45 13.00
N PHE A 599 7.03 10.24 13.85
CA PHE A 599 6.91 11.69 13.84
C PHE A 599 7.74 12.33 12.73
N ASN A 600 8.95 11.83 12.49
CA ASN A 600 9.84 12.37 11.46
C ASN A 600 9.54 11.87 10.03
N ARG A 601 8.42 11.16 9.83
CA ARG A 601 8.05 10.65 8.51
C ARG A 601 7.78 11.80 7.55
N THR A 602 8.41 11.74 6.38
CA THR A 602 8.19 12.66 5.25
C THR A 602 7.20 12.07 4.22
N GLY A 603 6.39 11.11 4.67
CA GLY A 603 5.43 10.28 3.91
C GLY A 603 5.80 8.80 3.87
#